data_AF-A0A9P7YV22-F1
#
_entry.id   AF-A0A9P7YV22-F1
#
_cell.length_a   1.000
_cell.length_b   1.000
_cell.length_c   1.000
_cell.angle_alpha   90.00
_cell.angle_beta   90.00
_cell.angle_gamma   90.00
#
_symmetry.space_group_name_H-M   'P 1'
#
loop_
_entity.id
_entity.type
_entity.pdbx_description
1 polymer ?
#
loop_
_entity_poly.entity_id
_entity_poly.type
_entity_poly.pdbx_seq_one_letter_code
_entity_poly.pdbx_strand_id
1 'polypeptide(L)'
;MVMKKRSLLWDWTSTANIPSAMENIDFNGYLSSCSNWNAWAPPELKDRLPFRPMVRGIQQITDPNEWNMISNNNHSIIHYFNEPERASISPEEAVNIWMEKIVPLRKEQGKEIIGPGCASDPAGEAWLDVFMARVEKMNEAPDYLSLHYYGPNGAAAIQYIQKM
;
A
#
# COMPACT_ATOMS: atom_id res chain seq x y z
N MET A 1 -12.45 -22.45 -11.09
CA MET A 1 -12.49 -21.22 -10.25
C MET A 1 -11.58 -20.20 -10.91
N VAL A 2 -12.04 -18.99 -11.20
CA VAL A 2 -11.22 -17.94 -11.83
C VAL A 2 -10.40 -17.24 -10.73
N MET A 3 -9.07 -17.16 -10.88
CA MET A 3 -8.23 -16.40 -9.93
C MET A 3 -8.35 -14.89 -10.19
N LYS A 4 -8.87 -14.13 -9.22
CA LYS A 4 -8.92 -12.67 -9.25
C LYS A 4 -7.85 -12.09 -8.31
N LYS A 5 -6.77 -11.56 -8.90
CA LYS A 5 -5.62 -10.99 -8.16
C LYS A 5 -5.16 -9.64 -8.72
N ARG A 6 -5.88 -9.05 -9.69
CA ARG A 6 -5.45 -7.80 -10.33
C ARG A 6 -5.98 -6.61 -9.53
N SER A 7 -5.11 -5.66 -9.19
CA SER A 7 -5.51 -4.40 -8.58
C SER A 7 -5.64 -3.31 -9.65
N LEU A 8 -6.68 -2.49 -9.55
CA LEU A 8 -6.81 -1.25 -10.31
C LEU A 8 -6.00 -0.16 -9.58
N LEU A 9 -4.97 0.36 -10.24
CA LEU A 9 -4.27 1.56 -9.80
C LEU A 9 -4.98 2.78 -10.41
N TRP A 10 -5.66 3.55 -9.58
CA TRP A 10 -6.49 4.68 -10.01
C TRP A 10 -5.89 5.99 -9.51
N ASP A 11 -4.99 6.59 -10.28
CA ASP A 11 -4.33 7.83 -9.85
C ASP A 11 -5.33 8.97 -9.59
N TRP A 12 -5.02 9.85 -8.64
CA TRP A 12 -5.89 10.97 -8.26
C TRP A 12 -6.21 11.91 -9.43
N THR A 13 -5.33 12.02 -10.43
CA THR A 13 -5.60 12.81 -11.64
C THR A 13 -6.74 12.23 -12.46
N SER A 14 -7.01 10.92 -12.36
CA SER A 14 -8.17 10.29 -13.00
C SER A 14 -9.46 10.77 -12.35
N THR A 15 -9.50 10.84 -11.02
CA THR A 15 -10.62 11.44 -10.28
C THR A 15 -10.79 12.93 -10.61
N ALA A 16 -9.69 13.68 -10.69
CA ALA A 16 -9.74 15.12 -10.95
C ALA A 16 -10.19 15.47 -12.38
N ASN A 17 -9.75 14.70 -13.38
CA ASN A 17 -9.87 15.11 -14.78
C ASN A 17 -10.82 14.24 -15.61
N ILE A 18 -10.94 12.96 -15.28
CA ILE A 18 -11.69 11.97 -16.08
C ILE A 18 -12.47 10.96 -15.21
N PRO A 19 -13.23 11.38 -14.18
CA PRO A 19 -13.88 10.45 -13.25
C PRO A 19 -14.89 9.51 -13.94
N SER A 20 -15.46 9.92 -15.07
CA SER A 20 -16.36 9.08 -15.88
C SER A 20 -15.66 7.88 -16.52
N ALA A 21 -14.32 7.88 -16.64
CA ALA A 21 -13.59 6.74 -17.18
C ALA A 21 -13.73 5.48 -16.32
N MET A 22 -14.05 5.61 -15.01
CA MET A 22 -14.35 4.48 -14.13
C MET A 22 -15.55 3.65 -14.62
N GLU A 23 -16.50 4.27 -15.32
CA GLU A 23 -17.66 3.56 -15.88
C GLU A 23 -17.31 2.62 -17.04
N ASN A 24 -16.12 2.79 -17.64
CA ASN A 24 -15.63 1.92 -18.71
C ASN A 24 -14.82 0.72 -18.18
N ILE A 25 -14.67 0.58 -16.86
CA ILE A 25 -13.93 -0.53 -16.25
C ILE A 25 -14.79 -1.80 -16.20
N ASP A 26 -14.22 -2.92 -16.66
CA ASP A 26 -14.84 -4.24 -16.51
C ASP A 26 -14.62 -4.80 -15.09
N PHE A 27 -15.62 -4.61 -14.23
CA PHE A 27 -15.64 -5.15 -12.86
C PHE A 27 -15.96 -6.65 -12.79
N ASN A 28 -16.47 -7.26 -13.87
CA ASN A 28 -16.79 -8.68 -13.90
C ASN A 28 -15.57 -9.55 -14.24
N GLY A 29 -14.53 -8.95 -14.82
CA GLY A 29 -13.25 -9.58 -15.15
C GLY A 29 -12.37 -9.96 -13.94
N TYR A 30 -11.05 -9.79 -14.09
CA TYR A 30 -10.02 -10.29 -13.16
C TYR A 30 -9.64 -9.33 -12.03
N LEU A 31 -10.25 -8.14 -11.98
CA LEU A 31 -10.01 -7.16 -10.93
C LEU A 31 -10.56 -7.67 -9.59
N SER A 32 -9.82 -7.41 -8.52
CA SER A 32 -10.15 -7.81 -7.15
C SER A 32 -10.09 -6.67 -6.13
N SER A 33 -9.54 -5.51 -6.52
CA SER A 33 -9.28 -4.39 -5.61
C SER A 33 -8.96 -3.11 -6.37
N CYS A 34 -9.00 -1.99 -5.67
CA CYS A 34 -8.58 -0.67 -6.16
C CYS A 34 -7.67 0.03 -5.14
N SER A 35 -6.70 0.81 -5.60
CA SER A 35 -5.88 1.70 -4.77
C SER A 35 -5.51 2.96 -5.57
N ASN A 36 -5.30 4.09 -4.91
CA ASN A 36 -5.02 5.39 -5.56
C ASN A 36 -3.84 6.14 -4.93
N TRP A 37 -3.01 5.48 -4.11
CA TRP A 37 -1.92 6.11 -3.32
C TRP A 37 -2.34 7.18 -2.31
N ASN A 38 -3.62 7.24 -1.92
CA ASN A 38 -4.15 8.22 -0.97
C ASN A 38 -4.97 7.54 0.14
N ALA A 39 -5.32 8.32 1.18
CA ALA A 39 -6.16 7.85 2.28
C ALA A 39 -7.65 7.73 1.90
N TRP A 40 -8.13 8.57 0.96
CA TRP A 40 -9.52 8.62 0.53
C TRP A 40 -9.82 7.66 -0.63
N ALA A 41 -11.00 7.05 -0.61
CA ALA A 41 -11.50 6.23 -1.70
C ALA A 41 -12.04 7.09 -2.85
N PRO A 42 -11.76 6.76 -4.13
CA PRO A 42 -12.32 7.51 -5.25
C PRO A 42 -13.85 7.34 -5.30
N PRO A 43 -14.63 8.44 -5.24
CA PRO A 43 -16.09 8.36 -5.14
C PRO A 43 -16.72 7.68 -6.36
N GLU A 44 -16.12 7.83 -7.53
CA GLU A 44 -16.52 7.17 -8.77
C GLU A 44 -16.37 5.64 -8.72
N LEU A 45 -15.60 5.06 -7.79
CA LEU A 45 -15.51 3.59 -7.64
C LEU A 45 -16.86 2.98 -7.22
N LYS A 46 -17.67 3.72 -6.44
CA LYS A 46 -19.02 3.30 -5.99
C LYS A 46 -19.03 1.90 -5.34
N ASP A 47 -18.01 1.61 -4.53
CA ASP A 47 -17.83 0.34 -3.83
C ASP A 47 -17.85 -0.92 -4.73
N ARG A 48 -17.61 -0.76 -6.04
CA ARG A 48 -17.59 -1.87 -7.01
C ARG A 48 -16.38 -2.80 -6.83
N LEU A 49 -15.33 -2.33 -6.18
CA LEU A 49 -14.18 -3.12 -5.72
C LEU A 49 -13.80 -2.69 -4.30
N PRO A 50 -13.23 -3.59 -3.48
CA PRO A 50 -12.57 -3.21 -2.24
C PRO A 50 -11.47 -2.19 -2.50
N PHE A 51 -11.57 -1.03 -1.86
CA PHE A 51 -10.51 -0.02 -1.88
C PHE A 51 -9.49 -0.29 -0.77
N ARG A 52 -8.20 -0.08 -1.08
CA ARG A 52 -7.10 -0.15 -0.12
C ARG A 52 -6.53 1.25 0.08
N PRO A 53 -6.86 1.94 1.19
CA PRO A 53 -6.27 3.23 1.50
C PRO A 53 -4.78 3.08 1.77
N MET A 54 -4.03 4.17 1.58
CA MET A 54 -2.58 4.17 1.74
C MET A 54 -2.12 5.31 2.65
N VAL A 55 -1.33 4.96 3.65
CA VAL A 55 -0.42 5.90 4.30
C VAL A 55 0.77 6.08 3.37
N ARG A 56 0.70 7.05 2.45
CA ARG A 56 1.73 7.21 1.40
C ARG A 56 3.06 7.68 2.00
N GLY A 57 3.01 8.62 2.94
CA GLY A 57 4.15 9.16 3.66
C GLY A 57 3.73 9.78 4.99
N ILE A 58 4.64 10.57 5.60
CA ILE A 58 4.42 11.17 6.92
C ILE A 58 3.18 12.06 6.97
N GLN A 59 2.81 12.72 5.87
CA GLN A 59 1.65 13.62 5.84
C GLN A 59 0.35 12.90 6.22
N GLN A 60 0.15 11.64 5.80
CA GLN A 60 -1.05 10.87 6.16
C GLN A 60 -1.09 10.46 7.65
N ILE A 61 0.03 10.58 8.36
CA ILE A 61 0.12 10.33 9.79
C ILE A 61 -0.10 11.63 10.58
N THR A 62 0.43 12.75 10.10
CA THR A 62 0.46 14.01 10.85
C THR A 62 -0.73 14.92 10.59
N ASP A 63 -1.34 14.85 9.40
CA ASP A 63 -2.60 15.54 9.12
C ASP A 63 -3.77 14.78 9.79
N PRO A 64 -4.51 15.40 10.72
CA PRO A 64 -5.59 14.71 11.44
C PRO A 64 -6.74 14.26 10.54
N ASN A 65 -7.02 14.96 9.44
CA ASN A 65 -8.09 14.59 8.52
C ASN A 65 -7.67 13.38 7.70
N GLU A 66 -6.45 13.38 7.15
CA GLU A 66 -5.90 12.23 6.42
C GLU A 66 -5.79 11.01 7.34
N TRP A 67 -5.27 11.19 8.56
CA TRP A 67 -5.15 10.10 9.51
C TRP A 67 -6.52 9.56 9.93
N ASN A 68 -7.53 10.40 10.10
CA ASN A 68 -8.90 9.95 10.37
C ASN A 68 -9.45 9.12 9.19
N MET A 69 -9.16 9.47 7.94
CA MET A 69 -9.55 8.65 6.78
C MET A 69 -8.86 7.27 6.79
N ILE A 70 -7.64 7.16 7.32
CA ILE A 70 -6.94 5.86 7.48
C ILE A 70 -7.44 5.05 8.68
N SER A 71 -7.53 5.69 9.84
CA SER A 71 -7.76 5.02 11.12
C SER A 71 -9.23 4.79 11.46
N ASN A 72 -10.14 5.46 10.76
CA ASN A 72 -11.58 5.39 10.97
C ASN A 72 -12.33 5.15 9.65
N ASN A 73 -12.02 4.03 9.00
CA ASN A 73 -12.71 3.55 7.80
C ASN A 73 -13.13 2.08 7.94
N ASN A 74 -13.91 1.58 6.99
CA ASN A 74 -14.35 0.18 6.94
C ASN A 74 -13.52 -0.69 5.98
N HIS A 75 -12.43 -0.17 5.41
CA HIS A 75 -11.56 -0.92 4.51
C HIS A 75 -10.72 -1.93 5.30
N SER A 76 -10.68 -3.18 4.85
CA SER A 76 -10.01 -4.26 5.58
C SER A 76 -8.49 -4.24 5.46
N ILE A 77 -7.96 -3.74 4.33
CA ILE A 77 -6.53 -3.79 4.01
C ILE A 77 -6.00 -2.38 3.77
N ILE A 78 -4.88 -2.03 4.43
CA ILE A 78 -4.24 -0.71 4.35
C ILE A 78 -2.81 -0.87 3.83
N HIS A 79 -2.37 0.00 2.93
CA HIS A 79 -0.97 0.10 2.53
C HIS A 79 -0.20 1.05 3.44
N TYR A 80 1.00 0.62 3.86
CA TYR A 80 2.00 1.48 4.47
C TYR A 80 2.96 2.06 3.43
N PHE A 81 3.84 2.99 3.88
CA PHE A 81 4.61 3.93 3.07
C PHE A 81 5.00 3.50 1.64
N ASN A 82 4.88 4.44 0.71
CA ASN A 82 5.29 4.27 -0.68
C ASN A 82 6.71 4.81 -0.88
N GLU A 83 7.63 3.94 -1.29
CA GLU A 83 9.05 4.25 -1.54
C GLU A 83 9.66 5.17 -0.45
N PRO A 84 9.57 4.79 0.84
CA PRO A 84 10.05 5.62 1.94
C PRO A 84 11.55 5.95 1.84
N GLU A 85 12.34 5.07 1.22
CA GLU A 85 13.76 5.27 0.94
C GLU A 85 14.02 6.47 0.01
N ARG A 86 13.02 6.86 -0.79
CA ARG A 86 13.05 8.02 -1.69
C ARG A 86 12.36 9.26 -1.11
N ALA A 87 11.69 9.11 0.03
CA ALA A 87 10.98 10.18 0.73
C ALA A 87 11.75 10.70 1.95
N SER A 88 13.03 10.33 2.10
CA SER A 88 13.87 10.68 3.25
C SER A 88 13.32 10.17 4.60
N ILE A 89 12.54 9.09 4.60
CA ILE A 89 12.06 8.44 5.81
C ILE A 89 13.04 7.32 6.13
N SER A 90 13.69 7.37 7.29
CA SER A 90 14.59 6.29 7.71
C SER A 90 13.84 5.02 8.09
N PRO A 91 14.44 3.81 7.98
CA PRO A 91 13.83 2.59 8.50
C PRO A 91 13.48 2.70 9.99
N GLU A 92 14.33 3.35 10.80
CA GLU A 92 14.11 3.56 12.23
C GLU A 92 12.86 4.41 12.50
N GLU A 93 12.72 5.51 11.78
CA GLU A 93 11.54 6.37 11.86
C GLU A 93 10.28 5.62 11.44
N ALA A 94 10.34 4.87 10.34
CA ALA A 94 9.22 4.08 9.87
C ALA A 94 8.82 2.97 10.86
N VAL A 95 9.78 2.34 11.55
CA VAL A 95 9.50 1.35 12.61
C VAL A 95 8.83 2.02 13.81
N ASN A 96 9.29 3.20 14.23
CA ASN A 96 8.66 3.92 15.34
C ASN A 96 7.20 4.25 15.03
N ILE A 97 6.92 4.77 13.83
CA ILE A 97 5.56 5.08 13.38
C ILE A 97 4.73 3.79 13.23
N TRP A 98 5.33 2.73 12.71
CA TRP A 98 4.68 1.42 12.60
C TRP A 98 4.16 0.95 13.95
N MET A 99 5.01 0.97 14.97
CA MET A 99 4.66 0.55 16.33
C MET A 99 3.62 1.48 16.98
N GLU A 100 3.74 2.80 16.80
CA GLU A 100 2.84 3.76 17.44
C GLU A 100 1.46 3.81 16.79
N LYS A 101 1.39 3.75 15.46
CA LYS A 101 0.17 4.07 14.70
C LYS A 101 -0.41 2.89 13.96
N ILE A 102 0.41 2.01 13.41
CA ILE A 102 -0.02 0.98 12.46
C ILE A 102 -0.35 -0.34 13.17
N VAL A 103 0.48 -0.77 14.11
CA VAL A 103 0.24 -1.98 14.92
C VAL A 103 -1.12 -1.92 15.66
N PRO A 104 -1.54 -0.78 16.25
CA PRO A 104 -2.88 -0.67 16.84
C PRO A 104 -4.01 -0.92 15.83
N LEU A 105 -3.91 -0.41 14.59
CA LEU A 105 -4.93 -0.68 13.56
C LEU A 105 -5.06 -2.19 13.30
N ARG A 106 -3.93 -2.90 13.26
CA ARG A 106 -3.94 -4.34 13.05
C ARG A 106 -4.50 -5.11 14.23
N LYS A 107 -3.99 -4.83 15.43
CA LYS A 107 -4.31 -5.63 16.63
C LYS A 107 -5.67 -5.30 17.23
N GLU A 108 -6.07 -4.05 17.21
CA GLU A 108 -7.29 -3.58 17.89
C GLU A 108 -8.47 -3.49 16.93
N GLN A 109 -8.23 -3.15 15.67
CA GLN A 109 -9.29 -3.00 14.65
C GLN A 109 -9.34 -4.16 13.65
N GLY A 110 -8.42 -5.12 13.73
CA GLY A 110 -8.39 -6.29 12.84
C GLY A 110 -8.09 -5.95 11.38
N LYS A 111 -7.44 -4.81 11.11
CA LYS A 111 -6.98 -4.44 9.76
C LYS A 111 -5.83 -5.34 9.35
N GLU A 112 -5.79 -5.75 8.09
CA GLU A 112 -4.57 -6.31 7.51
C GLU A 112 -3.72 -5.18 6.93
N ILE A 113 -2.41 -5.24 7.14
CA ILE A 113 -1.49 -4.20 6.72
C ILE A 113 -0.48 -4.74 5.71
N ILE A 114 -0.44 -4.07 4.57
CA ILE A 114 0.61 -4.22 3.57
C ILE A 114 1.78 -3.34 4.00
N GLY A 115 2.98 -3.93 4.13
CA GLY A 115 4.19 -3.24 4.52
C GLY A 115 4.64 -2.15 3.51
N PRO A 116 5.77 -1.48 3.79
CA PRO A 116 6.29 -0.42 2.92
C PRO A 116 6.65 -0.97 1.54
N GLY A 117 6.27 -0.24 0.48
CA GLY A 117 6.56 -0.58 -0.92
C GLY A 117 7.79 0.14 -1.42
N CYS A 118 8.97 -0.43 -1.22
CA CYS A 118 10.24 0.10 -1.71
C CYS A 118 10.47 -0.24 -3.20
N ALA A 119 11.35 0.51 -3.84
CA ALA A 119 11.81 0.21 -5.19
C ALA A 119 12.64 -1.08 -5.27
N SER A 120 12.64 -1.75 -6.43
CA SER A 120 13.45 -2.94 -6.72
C SER A 120 14.94 -2.64 -7.00
N ASP A 121 15.49 -1.59 -6.42
CA ASP A 121 16.90 -1.21 -6.55
C ASP A 121 17.65 -1.49 -5.23
N PRO A 122 19.01 -1.46 -5.20
CA PRO A 122 19.76 -1.78 -4.00
C PRO A 122 19.45 -0.89 -2.79
N ALA A 123 19.01 0.36 -2.99
CA ALA A 123 18.65 1.25 -1.90
C ALA A 123 17.31 0.84 -1.29
N GLY A 124 16.31 0.51 -2.12
CA GLY A 124 15.03 0.01 -1.68
C GLY A 124 15.12 -1.34 -0.96
N GLU A 125 15.91 -2.28 -1.49
CA GLU A 125 16.16 -3.57 -0.82
C GLU A 125 16.83 -3.38 0.54
N ALA A 126 17.91 -2.59 0.61
CA ALA A 126 18.62 -2.36 1.87
C ALA A 126 17.75 -1.65 2.92
N TRP A 127 16.88 -0.73 2.50
CA TRP A 127 15.93 -0.08 3.39
C TRP A 127 14.93 -1.08 3.96
N LEU A 128 14.35 -1.91 3.08
CA LEU A 128 13.33 -2.89 3.43
C LEU A 128 13.88 -3.98 4.35
N ASP A 129 15.10 -4.46 4.11
CA ASP A 129 15.79 -5.43 4.96
C ASP A 129 15.91 -4.94 6.42
N VAL A 130 16.30 -3.67 6.61
CA VAL A 130 16.43 -3.07 7.95
C VAL A 130 15.06 -2.94 8.62
N PHE A 131 14.04 -2.48 7.88
CA PHE A 131 12.68 -2.35 8.41
C PHE A 131 12.13 -3.72 8.84
N MET A 132 12.16 -4.71 7.94
CA MET A 132 11.62 -6.05 8.18
C MET A 132 12.32 -6.75 9.34
N ALA A 133 13.67 -6.73 9.38
CA ALA A 133 14.43 -7.34 10.48
C ALA A 133 14.06 -6.75 11.85
N ARG A 134 13.77 -5.44 11.92
CA ARG A 134 13.36 -4.78 13.16
C ARG A 134 11.95 -5.18 13.58
N VAL A 135 10.96 -5.13 12.68
CA VAL A 135 9.58 -5.46 13.02
C VAL A 135 9.40 -6.96 13.30
N GLU A 136 10.14 -7.85 12.62
CA GLU A 136 10.15 -9.29 12.90
C GLU A 136 10.71 -9.59 14.29
N LYS A 137 11.80 -8.94 14.69
CA LYS A 137 12.35 -9.07 16.04
C LYS A 137 11.37 -8.63 17.12
N MET A 138 10.46 -7.71 16.79
CA MET A 138 9.39 -7.26 17.69
C MET A 138 8.13 -8.16 17.62
N ASN A 139 8.11 -9.18 16.76
CA ASN A 139 6.95 -10.00 16.43
C ASN A 139 5.77 -9.17 15.89
N GLU A 140 6.10 -8.19 15.05
CA GLU A 140 5.16 -7.21 14.46
C GLU A 140 5.30 -7.08 12.95
N ALA A 141 5.75 -8.13 12.27
CA ALA A 141 5.87 -8.17 10.81
C ALA A 141 4.52 -7.85 10.12
N PRO A 142 4.50 -7.15 8.97
CA PRO A 142 3.27 -6.87 8.21
C PRO A 142 2.58 -8.16 7.76
N ASP A 143 1.28 -8.08 7.47
CA ASP A 143 0.50 -9.23 6.96
C ASP A 143 0.85 -9.55 5.50
N TYR A 144 1.28 -8.54 4.74
CA TYR A 144 1.73 -8.67 3.37
C TYR A 144 3.02 -7.88 3.11
N LEU A 145 3.91 -8.43 2.28
CA LEU A 145 5.04 -7.70 1.72
C LEU A 145 4.61 -6.92 0.47
N SER A 146 5.05 -5.66 0.35
CA SER A 146 4.80 -4.80 -0.81
C SER A 146 6.07 -4.66 -1.64
N LEU A 147 5.96 -4.82 -2.96
CA LEU A 147 7.09 -4.76 -3.88
C LEU A 147 6.74 -3.87 -5.07
N HIS A 148 7.63 -2.95 -5.42
CA HIS A 148 7.60 -2.28 -6.72
C HIS A 148 8.67 -2.86 -7.63
N TYR A 149 8.32 -3.15 -8.88
CA TYR A 149 9.28 -3.57 -9.88
C TYR A 149 8.97 -2.87 -11.21
N TYR A 150 10.00 -2.23 -11.77
CA TYR A 150 9.94 -1.63 -13.10
C TYR A 150 11.18 -2.05 -13.89
N GLY A 151 10.98 -2.69 -15.04
CA GLY A 151 12.07 -3.14 -15.89
C GLY A 151 11.56 -3.73 -17.20
N PRO A 152 12.39 -3.77 -18.25
CA PRO A 152 11.98 -4.27 -19.56
C PRO A 152 11.95 -5.80 -19.65
N ASN A 153 12.52 -6.50 -18.67
CA ASN A 153 12.70 -7.96 -18.71
C ASN A 153 11.78 -8.66 -17.70
N GLY A 154 10.76 -9.36 -18.19
CA GLY A 154 9.84 -10.12 -17.35
C GLY A 154 10.51 -11.24 -16.54
N ALA A 155 11.58 -11.86 -17.05
CA ALA A 155 12.31 -12.88 -16.29
C ALA A 155 13.02 -12.29 -15.07
N ALA A 156 13.53 -11.06 -15.17
CA ALA A 156 14.13 -10.36 -14.05
C ALA A 156 13.07 -9.98 -12.99
N ALA A 157 11.84 -9.64 -13.40
CA ALA A 157 10.72 -9.44 -12.47
C ALA A 157 10.40 -10.72 -11.68
N ILE A 158 10.36 -11.88 -12.36
CA ILE A 158 10.13 -13.18 -11.72
C ILE A 158 11.23 -13.50 -10.71
N GLN A 159 12.50 -13.31 -11.09
CA GLN A 159 13.64 -13.53 -10.20
C GLN A 159 13.60 -12.62 -8.98
N TYR A 160 13.24 -11.35 -9.16
CA TYR A 160 13.09 -10.41 -8.05
C TYR A 160 12.00 -10.88 -7.08
N ILE A 161 10.81 -11.23 -7.58
CA ILE A 161 9.70 -11.72 -6.74
C ILE A 161 10.05 -13.02 -6.01
N GLN A 162 10.86 -13.91 -6.61
CA GLN A 162 11.30 -15.16 -5.96
C GLN A 162 12.38 -14.95 -4.89
N LYS A 163 13.13 -13.85 -4.98
CA LYS A 163 14.19 -13.50 -4.05
C LYS A 163 13.63 -12.91 -2.74
N MET A 164 12.60 -12.08 -2.87
CA MET A 164 11.94 -11.38 -1.76
C MET A 164 11.03 -12.32 -0.98
#